data_AF-A0A7J4N897-F1
#
_entry.id   AF-A0A7J4N897-F1
#
_cell.length_a   1.000
_cell.length_b   1.000
_cell.length_c   1.000
_cell.angle_alpha   90.00
_cell.angle_beta   90.00
_cell.angle_gamma   90.00
#
_symmetry.space_group_name_H-M   'P 1'
#
loop_
_entity.id
_entity.type
_entity.pdbx_description
1 polymer ?
#
loop_
_entity_poly.entity_id
_entity_poly.type
_entity_poly.pdbx_seq_one_letter_code
_entity_poly.pdbx_strand_id
1 'polypeptide(L)'
;MQISGNRFMKKHHAKKVGMPPGSVIYVGDGNPSPTVVSLIDYTEADVVEKKGITFEECMTLRDDPGITWLNFSGLADVEQIKKIGDIFGLHPLVMEDILHMGQRPKLELYDKYVYLVVKMIYLGDNGKEVAYEQLSIVMGKN
;
A
#
# COMPACT_ATOMS: atom_id res chain seq x y z
N MET A 1 -13.04 -8.99 -10.57
CA MET A 1 -13.01 -7.88 -9.58
C MET A 1 -14.15 -6.96 -9.94
N GLN A 2 -15.27 -7.01 -9.22
CA GLN A 2 -16.42 -6.13 -9.49
C GLN A 2 -16.08 -4.74 -8.95
N ILE A 3 -15.99 -3.75 -9.84
CA ILE A 3 -15.71 -2.37 -9.46
C ILE A 3 -17.07 -1.68 -9.34
N SER A 4 -17.65 -1.69 -8.14
CA SER A 4 -18.89 -0.96 -7.86
C SER A 4 -18.62 0.55 -7.93
N GLY A 5 -19.45 1.24 -8.71
CA GLY A 5 -19.24 2.60 -9.18
C GLY A 5 -19.24 3.73 -8.15
N ASN A 6 -18.85 4.88 -8.71
CA ASN A 6 -18.84 6.24 -8.16
C ASN A 6 -17.88 6.56 -6.99
N ARG A 7 -16.56 6.61 -7.28
CA ARG A 7 -15.55 7.30 -6.46
C ARG A 7 -15.22 8.68 -7.06
N PHE A 8 -16.15 9.64 -6.98
CA PHE A 8 -15.75 11.05 -7.00
C PHE A 8 -15.17 11.38 -5.63
N MET A 9 -13.97 12.00 -5.57
CA MET A 9 -13.19 12.31 -4.37
C MET A 9 -13.99 12.43 -3.07
N LYS A 10 -14.30 11.30 -2.42
CA LYS A 10 -14.93 11.29 -1.11
C LYS A 10 -13.83 11.52 -0.08
N LYS A 11 -14.04 12.50 0.79
CA LYS A 11 -13.16 12.72 1.94
C LYS A 11 -13.50 11.68 3.00
N HIS A 12 -12.55 10.83 3.36
CA HIS A 12 -12.76 9.74 4.32
C HIS A 12 -12.45 10.13 5.78
N HIS A 13 -12.62 11.39 6.18
CA HIS A 13 -12.17 11.85 7.50
C HIS A 13 -12.97 11.33 8.71
N ALA A 14 -14.23 10.92 8.53
CA ALA A 14 -15.14 10.65 9.65
C ALA A 14 -14.65 9.53 10.59
N LYS A 15 -13.99 8.50 10.05
CA LYS A 15 -13.49 7.34 10.85
C LYS A 15 -12.28 7.68 11.74
N LYS A 16 -11.61 8.81 11.49
CA LYS A 16 -10.34 9.18 12.14
C LYS A 16 -10.49 10.33 13.16
N VAL A 17 -11.68 10.91 13.30
CA VAL A 17 -11.91 12.07 14.18
C VAL A 17 -11.59 11.70 15.63
N GLY A 18 -10.67 12.43 16.26
CA GLY A 18 -10.29 12.24 17.66
C GLY A 18 -9.13 11.26 17.91
N MET A 19 -8.60 10.61 16.87
CA MET A 19 -7.43 9.74 17.00
C MET A 19 -6.11 10.54 16.97
N PRO A 20 -5.08 10.12 17.72
CA PRO A 20 -3.78 10.77 17.66
C PRO A 20 -3.13 10.55 16.27
N PRO A 21 -2.27 11.48 15.82
CA PRO A 21 -1.44 11.27 14.63
C PRO A 21 -0.59 10.00 14.75
N GLY A 22 -0.42 9.27 13.66
CA GLY A 22 0.23 7.96 13.62
C GLY A 22 -0.71 6.79 13.94
N SER A 23 -2.04 7.02 13.95
CA SER A 23 -3.01 5.94 14.16
C SER A 23 -3.18 5.13 12.88
N VAL A 24 -2.53 3.97 12.84
CA VAL A 24 -2.51 3.05 11.70
C VAL A 24 -3.83 2.27 11.63
N ILE A 25 -4.84 2.85 10.97
CA ILE A 25 -6.15 2.24 10.71
C ILE A 25 -6.52 2.37 9.23
N TYR A 26 -7.28 1.40 8.71
CA TYR A 26 -7.82 1.51 7.35
C TYR A 26 -8.96 2.54 7.31
N VAL A 27 -8.81 3.53 6.42
CA VAL A 27 -9.78 4.60 6.21
C VAL A 27 -10.07 4.71 4.72
N GLY A 28 -11.14 4.06 4.26
CA GLY A 28 -11.59 4.12 2.87
C GLY A 28 -13.06 3.75 2.72
N ASP A 29 -13.54 3.74 1.47
CA ASP A 29 -14.88 3.24 1.15
C ASP A 29 -14.97 1.73 1.39
N GLY A 30 -16.06 1.30 2.04
CA GLY A 30 -16.34 -0.10 2.30
C GLY A 30 -15.33 -0.79 3.22
N ASN A 31 -15.39 -2.12 3.22
CA ASN A 31 -14.37 -2.96 3.84
C ASN A 31 -13.29 -3.27 2.79
N PRO A 32 -12.00 -3.23 3.17
CA PRO A 32 -10.93 -3.67 2.28
C PRO A 32 -11.09 -5.15 1.95
N SER A 33 -10.68 -5.55 0.75
CA SER A 33 -10.58 -6.97 0.40
C SER A 33 -9.44 -7.65 1.19
N PRO A 34 -9.42 -8.99 1.31
CA PRO A 34 -8.36 -9.73 2.01
C PRO A 34 -6.97 -9.36 1.50
N THR A 35 -5.96 -9.32 2.39
CA THR A 35 -4.61 -8.97 1.99
C THR A 35 -3.94 -10.09 1.23
N VAL A 36 -3.47 -9.77 0.03
CA VAL A 36 -2.69 -10.65 -0.82
C VAL A 36 -1.37 -9.94 -1.12
N VAL A 37 -0.29 -10.66 -0.87
CA VAL A 37 1.07 -10.20 -1.14
C VAL A 37 1.65 -10.97 -2.32
N SER A 38 2.23 -10.24 -3.27
CA SER A 38 3.04 -10.83 -4.33
C SER A 38 4.46 -10.29 -4.28
N LEU A 39 5.39 -11.14 -4.69
CA LEU A 39 6.81 -10.88 -4.70
C LEU A 39 7.35 -11.00 -6.11
N ILE A 40 8.20 -10.05 -6.48
CA ILE A 40 9.19 -10.20 -7.53
C ILE A 40 10.54 -9.90 -6.88
N ASP A 41 11.42 -10.89 -6.79
CA ASP A 41 12.81 -10.70 -6.40
C ASP A 41 13.70 -11.02 -7.60
N TYR A 42 14.70 -10.17 -7.86
CA TYR A 42 15.58 -10.40 -9.00
C TYR A 42 16.99 -9.88 -8.80
N THR A 43 17.92 -10.56 -9.46
CA THR A 43 19.30 -10.14 -9.66
C THR A 43 19.58 -10.05 -11.16
N GLU A 44 20.84 -9.84 -11.55
CA GLU A 44 21.22 -9.94 -12.96
C GLU A 44 21.11 -11.37 -13.51
N ALA A 45 21.17 -12.39 -12.65
CA ALA A 45 21.21 -13.79 -13.04
C ALA A 45 19.84 -14.47 -12.98
N ASP A 46 19.00 -14.10 -12.00
CA ASP A 46 17.80 -14.84 -11.65
C ASP A 46 16.61 -13.91 -11.35
N VAL A 47 15.40 -14.41 -11.58
CA VAL A 47 14.14 -13.78 -11.19
C VAL A 47 13.23 -14.80 -10.51
N VAL A 48 12.64 -14.40 -9.38
CA VAL A 48 11.70 -15.19 -8.60
C VAL A 48 10.39 -14.41 -8.49
N GLU A 49 9.32 -14.98 -9.04
CA GLU A 49 7.97 -14.45 -8.90
C GLU A 49 7.13 -15.38 -8.03
N LYS A 50 6.51 -14.83 -6.98
CA LYS A 50 5.58 -15.57 -6.10
C LYS A 50 4.31 -14.77 -5.85
N LYS A 51 3.19 -15.47 -5.73
CA LYS A 51 1.89 -14.90 -5.31
C LYS A 51 1.43 -15.58 -4.04
N GLY A 52 0.83 -14.81 -3.14
CA GLY A 52 0.32 -15.32 -1.87
C GLY A 52 1.44 -15.69 -0.89
N ILE A 53 2.56 -14.97 -0.91
CA ILE A 53 3.60 -15.15 0.11
C ILE A 53 3.07 -14.70 1.47
N THR A 54 3.56 -15.33 2.53
CA THR A 54 3.11 -14.99 3.88
C THR A 54 3.78 -13.72 4.39
N PHE A 55 3.20 -13.14 5.44
CA PHE A 55 3.79 -11.99 6.11
C PHE A 55 5.15 -12.32 6.71
N GLU A 56 5.33 -13.52 7.25
CA GLU A 56 6.61 -14.01 7.78
C GLU A 56 7.68 -14.10 6.69
N GLU A 57 7.33 -14.61 5.50
CA GLU A 57 8.25 -14.62 4.35
C GLU A 57 8.66 -13.19 3.95
N CYS A 58 7.76 -12.21 4.05
CA CYS A 58 8.11 -10.80 3.76
C CYS A 58 9.19 -10.27 4.71
N MET A 59 9.22 -10.72 5.96
CA MET A 59 10.15 -10.22 6.98
C MET A 59 11.59 -10.66 6.73
N THR A 60 11.79 -11.79 6.03
CA THR A 60 13.12 -12.34 5.76
C THR A 60 13.79 -11.70 4.54
N LEU A 61 13.02 -11.06 3.65
CA LEU A 61 13.50 -10.52 2.37
C LEU A 61 14.21 -9.16 2.48
N ARG A 62 14.25 -8.57 3.68
CA ARG A 62 14.81 -7.23 3.88
C ARG A 62 16.29 -7.16 3.55
N ASP A 63 17.04 -8.22 3.83
CA ASP A 63 18.50 -8.24 3.74
C ASP A 63 19.00 -9.08 2.55
N ASP A 64 18.12 -9.38 1.59
CA ASP A 64 18.47 -10.11 0.38
C ASP A 64 19.31 -9.24 -0.57
N PRO A 65 20.31 -9.82 -1.26
CA PRO A 65 21.21 -9.06 -2.14
C PRO A 65 20.57 -8.60 -3.47
N GLY A 66 19.34 -9.04 -3.75
CA GLY A 66 18.58 -8.72 -4.97
C GLY A 66 17.73 -7.46 -4.85
N ILE A 67 17.01 -7.13 -5.92
CA ILE A 67 15.97 -6.10 -5.90
C ILE A 67 14.64 -6.77 -5.56
N THR A 68 14.10 -6.46 -4.38
CA THR A 68 12.85 -7.03 -3.89
C THR A 68 11.68 -6.06 -4.13
N TRP A 69 10.69 -6.49 -4.93
CA TRP A 69 9.41 -5.81 -5.07
C TRP A 69 8.29 -6.59 -4.37
N LEU A 70 7.85 -6.05 -3.24
CA LEU A 70 6.66 -6.51 -2.53
C LEU A 70 5.44 -5.67 -2.94
N ASN A 71 4.39 -6.33 -3.40
CA ASN A 71 3.13 -5.70 -3.75
C ASN A 71 2.02 -6.21 -2.83
N PHE A 72 1.45 -5.28 -2.05
CA PHE A 72 0.35 -5.52 -1.13
C PHE A 72 -0.96 -5.03 -1.76
N SER A 73 -1.91 -5.95 -1.91
CA SER A 73 -3.25 -5.63 -2.42
C SER A 73 -4.30 -6.05 -1.39
N GLY A 74 -5.42 -5.31 -1.33
CA GLY A 74 -6.49 -5.57 -0.35
C GLY A 74 -6.06 -5.36 1.10
N LEU A 75 -6.07 -4.14 1.61
CA LEU A 75 -5.41 -3.79 2.88
C LEU A 75 -6.24 -4.14 4.15
N ALA A 76 -6.82 -5.34 4.21
CA ALA A 76 -7.62 -5.79 5.36
C ALA A 76 -6.78 -6.14 6.60
N ASP A 77 -5.59 -6.72 6.42
CA ASP A 77 -4.73 -7.20 7.49
C ASP A 77 -3.85 -6.09 8.07
N VAL A 78 -4.50 -5.03 8.59
CA VAL A 78 -3.88 -3.79 9.09
C VAL A 78 -2.75 -4.06 10.09
N GLU A 79 -2.92 -5.01 11.01
CA GLU A 79 -1.90 -5.33 12.02
C GLU A 79 -0.63 -5.91 11.38
N GLN A 80 -0.77 -6.78 10.38
CA GLN A 80 0.37 -7.40 9.70
C GLN A 80 1.09 -6.40 8.81
N ILE A 81 0.33 -5.56 8.09
CA ILE A 81 0.88 -4.44 7.31
C ILE A 81 1.67 -3.48 8.22
N LYS A 82 1.15 -3.19 9.42
CA LYS A 82 1.86 -2.39 10.42
C LYS A 82 3.18 -3.02 10.83
N LYS A 83 3.20 -4.32 11.14
CA LYS A 83 4.43 -5.05 11.52
C LYS A 83 5.48 -4.99 10.42
N ILE A 84 5.08 -5.16 9.16
CA ILE A 84 5.99 -4.97 8.02
C ILE A 84 6.53 -3.54 8.01
N GLY A 85 5.65 -2.53 8.09
CA GLY A 85 6.06 -1.14 8.15
C GLY A 85 7.12 -0.88 9.23
N ASP A 86 6.92 -1.42 10.43
CA ASP A 86 7.87 -1.30 11.54
C ASP A 86 9.22 -1.98 11.23
N ILE A 87 9.22 -3.17 10.61
CA ILE A 87 10.43 -3.90 10.21
C ILE A 87 11.23 -3.14 9.16
N PHE A 88 10.56 -2.58 8.16
CA PHE A 88 11.17 -1.74 7.12
C PHE A 88 11.48 -0.32 7.61
N GLY A 89 11.14 0.02 8.85
CA GLY A 89 11.45 1.30 9.49
C GLY A 89 10.64 2.48 8.95
N LEU A 90 9.40 2.22 8.51
CA LEU A 90 8.50 3.24 7.99
C LEU A 90 7.94 4.09 9.12
N HIS A 91 7.95 5.40 8.93
CA HIS A 91 7.41 6.32 9.92
C HIS A 91 5.89 6.08 10.12
N PRO A 92 5.35 6.16 11.35
CA PRO A 92 3.92 5.92 11.60
C PRO A 92 2.96 6.78 10.75
N LEU A 93 3.37 8.01 10.39
CA LEU A 93 2.59 8.88 9.50
C LEU A 93 2.53 8.35 8.06
N VAL A 94 3.60 7.70 7.57
CA VAL A 94 3.59 7.04 6.26
C VAL A 94 2.64 5.84 6.29
N MET A 95 2.68 5.03 7.35
CA MET A 95 1.76 3.90 7.51
C MET A 95 0.30 4.34 7.61
N GLU A 96 0.06 5.44 8.31
CA GLU A 96 -1.25 6.08 8.37
C GLU A 96 -1.72 6.53 6.97
N ASP A 97 -0.85 7.15 6.17
CA ASP A 97 -1.21 7.59 4.81
C ASP A 97 -1.41 6.44 3.84
N ILE A 98 -0.65 5.34 3.96
CA ILE A 98 -0.83 4.12 3.17
C ILE A 98 -2.22 3.53 3.39
N LEU A 99 -2.69 3.49 4.65
CA LEU A 99 -4.00 2.91 5.01
C LEU A 99 -5.17 3.89 4.90
N HIS A 100 -4.88 5.19 4.77
CA HIS A 100 -5.88 6.20 4.52
C HIS A 100 -6.04 6.42 3.02
N MET A 101 -7.13 5.92 2.47
CA MET A 101 -7.48 6.07 1.07
C MET A 101 -7.88 7.52 0.75
N GLY A 102 -7.66 7.93 -0.49
CA GLY A 102 -8.07 9.25 -0.98
C GLY A 102 -7.07 10.36 -0.69
N GLN A 103 -5.84 10.01 -0.30
CA GLN A 103 -4.73 10.94 -0.19
C GLN A 103 -4.47 11.62 -1.55
N ARG A 104 -3.99 12.86 -1.48
CA ARG A 104 -3.53 13.56 -2.67
C ARG A 104 -2.17 12.97 -3.10
N PRO A 105 -1.89 12.91 -4.42
CA PRO A 105 -0.57 12.53 -4.87
C PRO A 105 0.49 13.42 -4.25
N LYS A 106 1.56 12.80 -3.75
CA LYS A 106 2.67 13.48 -3.07
C LYS A 106 3.93 12.63 -3.14
N LEU A 107 5.07 13.30 -3.01
CA LEU A 107 6.39 12.70 -2.87
C LEU A 107 7.02 13.25 -1.59
N GLU A 108 7.48 12.35 -0.72
CA GLU A 108 8.18 12.68 0.51
C GLU A 108 9.52 11.95 0.55
N LEU A 109 10.57 12.69 0.90
CA LEU A 109 11.92 12.17 1.05
C LEU A 109 12.22 11.99 2.53
N TYR A 110 12.54 10.77 2.93
CA TYR A 110 13.03 10.42 4.26
C TYR A 110 14.49 9.99 4.16
N ASP A 111 15.22 10.02 5.27
CA ASP A 111 16.66 9.68 5.30
C ASP A 111 16.97 8.28 4.75
N LYS A 112 16.02 7.34 4.86
CA LYS A 112 16.20 5.92 4.51
C LYS A 112 15.38 5.44 3.32
N TYR A 113 14.38 6.20 2.90
CA TYR A 113 13.45 5.78 1.84
C TYR A 113 12.74 6.98 1.21
N VAL A 114 12.21 6.74 0.01
CA VAL A 114 11.30 7.64 -0.68
C VAL A 114 9.88 7.11 -0.55
N TYR A 115 8.93 7.98 -0.19
CA TYR A 115 7.52 7.65 -0.16
C TYR A 115 6.77 8.43 -1.24
N LEU A 116 6.04 7.70 -2.09
CA LEU A 116 5.27 8.24 -3.19
C LEU A 116 3.82 7.77 -3.09
N VAL A 117 2.89 8.71 -3.21
CA VAL A 117 1.47 8.43 -3.39
C VAL A 117 1.06 8.91 -4.77
N VAL A 118 0.45 8.03 -5.56
CA VAL A 118 -0.13 8.35 -6.88
C VAL A 118 -1.53 7.78 -7.01
N LYS A 119 -2.23 8.17 -8.09
CA LYS A 119 -3.55 7.63 -8.43
C LYS A 119 -3.46 6.83 -9.71
N MET A 120 -3.86 5.56 -9.64
CA MET A 120 -4.15 4.75 -10.82
C MET A 120 -5.55 5.11 -11.29
N ILE A 121 -5.72 5.35 -12.58
CA ILE A 121 -6.98 5.80 -13.18
C ILE A 121 -7.48 4.71 -14.13
N TYR A 122 -8.75 4.35 -13.98
CA TYR A 122 -9.41 3.32 -14.77
C TYR A 122 -10.72 3.85 -15.33
N LEU A 123 -11.09 3.38 -16.51
CA LEU A 123 -12.45 3.54 -17.02
C LEU A 123 -13.34 2.48 -16.35
N GLY A 124 -14.47 2.89 -15.78
CA GLY A 124 -15.42 1.98 -15.18
C GLY A 124 -16.08 1.07 -16.22
N ASP A 125 -16.71 -0.01 -15.76
CA ASP A 125 -17.26 -1.09 -16.62
C ASP A 125 -18.25 -0.59 -17.69
N ASN A 126 -18.91 0.54 -17.45
CA ASN A 126 -19.86 1.15 -18.40
C ASN A 126 -19.21 2.13 -19.39
N GLY A 127 -17.89 2.35 -19.32
CA GLY A 127 -17.11 3.27 -20.16
C GLY A 127 -17.39 4.76 -19.94
N LYS A 128 -18.22 5.11 -18.96
CA LYS A 128 -18.66 6.49 -18.69
C LYS A 128 -18.18 7.02 -17.35
N GLU A 129 -17.83 6.14 -16.43
CA GLU A 129 -17.29 6.50 -15.13
C GLU A 129 -15.77 6.43 -15.13
N VAL A 130 -15.13 7.34 -14.40
CA VAL A 130 -13.70 7.27 -14.10
C VAL A 130 -13.57 6.80 -12.66
N ALA A 131 -12.94 5.64 -12.49
CA ALA A 131 -12.53 5.14 -11.18
C ALA A 131 -11.07 5.49 -10.94
N TYR A 132 -10.71 5.68 -9.67
CA TYR A 132 -9.30 5.76 -9.29
C TYR A 132 -9.01 4.91 -8.06
N GLU A 133 -7.76 4.48 -7.98
CA GLU A 133 -7.19 3.77 -6.86
C GLU A 133 -5.92 4.47 -6.40
N GLN A 134 -5.70 4.52 -5.08
CA GLN A 134 -4.47 5.06 -4.53
C GLN A 134 -3.39 3.98 -4.59
N LEU A 135 -2.26 4.30 -5.21
CA LEU A 135 -1.05 3.48 -5.17
C LEU A 135 -0.02 4.18 -4.29
N SER A 136 0.39 3.49 -3.23
CA SER A 136 1.46 3.93 -2.35
C SER A 136 2.71 3.12 -2.64
N ILE A 137 3.82 3.79 -2.89
CA ILE A 137 5.12 3.18 -3.17
C ILE A 137 6.10 3.66 -2.12
N VAL A 138 6.80 2.72 -1.49
CA VAL A 138 7.94 3.00 -0.63
C VAL A 138 9.17 2.36 -1.27
N MET A 139 10.21 3.14 -1.48
CA MET A 139 11.46 2.70 -2.07
C MET A 139 12.60 2.98 -1.09
N GLY A 140 13.17 1.93 -0.54
CA GLY A 140 14.28 1.99 0.41
C GLY A 140 15.55 1.35 -0.15
N LYS A 141 16.49 1.10 0.75
CA LYS A 141 17.66 0.28 0.45
C LYS A 141 17.24 -1.18 0.15
N ASN A 142 17.93 -1.81 -0.80
CA ASN A 142 18.08 -3.26 -0.87
C ASN A 142 19.40 -3.63 -0.16
#